data_AF-K9ZRB3-F1
#
_entry.id   AF-K9ZRB3-F1
#
_cell.length_a   1.000
_cell.length_b   1.000
_cell.length_c   1.000
_cell.angle_alpha   90.00
_cell.angle_beta   90.00
_cell.angle_gamma   90.00
#
_symmetry.space_group_name_H-M   'P 1'
#
loop_
_entity.id
_entity.type
_entity.pdbx_description
1 polymer ?
#
loop_
_entity_poly.entity_id
_entity_poly.type
_entity_poly.pdbx_seq_one_letter_code
_entity_poly.pdbx_strand_id
1 'polypeptide(L)'
;MKKVLSYIAISTLATAFLIPANYVSANEENDSLPHVEGNYQFPPTRWAVVRHTLRVHVPKNSKDVSQLNIEVPSTVRWSDDTNDVVVNKENGQKINTNVSLNGKTILLAFAEPVAPNTKLEIDIKNIKQPFLGNGPVYYLSANLIGSDATIPIGVARFRISP
;
A
#
# COMPACT_ATOMS: atom_id res chain seq x y z
N MET A 1 -39.34 -58.65 39.24
CA MET A 1 -39.47 -57.30 38.64
C MET A 1 -38.41 -56.39 39.25
N LYS A 2 -37.45 -55.88 38.45
CA LYS A 2 -36.96 -54.48 38.46
C LYS A 2 -35.88 -54.33 37.38
N LYS A 3 -36.02 -53.22 36.64
CA LYS A 3 -35.54 -52.99 35.28
C LYS A 3 -34.08 -52.50 35.30
N VAL A 4 -33.26 -53.01 34.38
CA VAL A 4 -31.94 -52.44 34.05
C VAL A 4 -32.17 -51.34 33.02
N LEU A 5 -31.73 -50.12 33.31
CA LEU A 5 -31.67 -49.04 32.32
C LEU A 5 -30.21 -48.77 32.00
N SER A 6 -29.80 -49.09 30.77
CA SER A 6 -28.52 -48.67 30.20
C SER A 6 -28.77 -47.44 29.33
N TYR A 7 -28.21 -46.30 29.75
CA TYR A 7 -28.28 -45.03 29.02
C TYR A 7 -27.21 -45.05 27.92
N ILE A 8 -27.61 -45.15 26.65
CA ILE A 8 -26.69 -45.03 25.50
C ILE A 8 -26.73 -43.56 25.06
N ALA A 9 -25.65 -42.83 25.33
CA ALA A 9 -25.44 -41.50 24.78
C ALA A 9 -24.72 -41.63 23.43
N ILE A 10 -25.41 -41.28 22.34
CA ILE A 10 -24.81 -41.22 21.00
C ILE A 10 -24.29 -39.80 20.79
N SER A 11 -22.97 -39.65 20.75
CA SER A 11 -22.32 -38.37 20.44
C SER A 11 -22.06 -38.30 18.93
N THR A 12 -22.78 -37.42 18.22
CA THR A 12 -22.56 -37.13 16.81
C THR A 12 -21.40 -36.16 16.65
N LEU A 13 -20.31 -36.62 16.02
CA LEU A 13 -19.12 -35.82 15.73
C LEU A 13 -19.33 -35.03 14.43
N ALA A 14 -19.42 -33.71 14.52
CA ALA A 14 -19.52 -32.84 13.35
C ALA A 14 -18.10 -32.49 12.83
N THR A 15 -17.79 -32.90 11.61
CA THR A 15 -16.54 -32.55 10.92
C THR A 15 -16.68 -31.18 10.25
N ALA A 16 -15.90 -30.20 10.71
CA ALA A 16 -15.75 -28.92 10.03
C ALA A 16 -14.73 -29.08 8.89
N PHE A 17 -15.13 -28.80 7.65
CA PHE A 17 -14.21 -28.69 6.52
C PHE A 17 -13.49 -27.34 6.59
N LEU A 18 -12.18 -27.37 6.87
CA LEU A 18 -11.31 -26.21 6.68
C LEU A 18 -11.04 -26.07 5.18
N ILE A 19 -11.66 -25.09 4.54
CA ILE A 19 -11.28 -24.69 3.17
C ILE A 19 -10.01 -23.85 3.32
N PRO A 20 -8.84 -24.30 2.84
CA PRO A 20 -7.66 -23.45 2.83
C PRO A 20 -7.96 -22.25 1.91
N ALA A 21 -7.84 -21.04 2.46
CA ALA A 21 -7.83 -19.84 1.66
C ALA A 21 -6.54 -19.83 0.84
N ASN A 22 -6.61 -20.31 -0.41
CA ASN A 22 -5.53 -20.10 -1.36
C ASN A 22 -5.51 -18.63 -1.74
N TYR A 23 -4.62 -17.87 -1.11
CA TYR A 23 -4.21 -16.57 -1.61
C TYR A 23 -3.49 -16.80 -2.94
N VAL A 24 -4.15 -16.44 -4.04
CA VAL A 24 -3.51 -16.38 -5.35
C VAL A 24 -2.50 -15.24 -5.30
N SER A 25 -1.23 -15.56 -5.05
CA SER A 25 -0.12 -14.64 -5.31
C SER A 25 0.05 -14.59 -6.82
N ALA A 26 -0.25 -13.45 -7.44
CA ALA A 26 0.20 -13.23 -8.81
C ALA A 26 1.74 -13.34 -8.82
N ASN A 27 2.31 -14.05 -9.79
CA ASN A 27 3.76 -14.16 -9.90
C ASN A 27 4.29 -12.83 -10.48
N GLU A 28 4.47 -11.83 -9.61
CA GLU A 28 4.88 -10.45 -9.95
C GLU A 28 6.28 -10.36 -10.56
N GLU A 29 7.06 -11.44 -10.52
CA GLU A 29 8.43 -11.51 -11.02
C GLU A 29 8.55 -11.26 -12.53
N ASN A 30 7.47 -11.50 -13.29
CA ASN A 30 7.40 -11.27 -14.74
C ASN A 30 6.76 -9.93 -15.13
N ASP A 31 6.36 -9.10 -14.17
CA ASP A 31 5.82 -7.78 -14.50
C ASP A 31 6.92 -6.87 -15.08
N SER A 32 6.52 -5.98 -15.99
CA SER A 32 7.42 -5.04 -16.67
C SER A 32 7.12 -3.59 -16.36
N LEU A 33 6.05 -3.34 -15.61
CA LEU A 33 5.68 -2.01 -15.17
C LEU A 33 5.80 -1.88 -13.65
N PRO A 34 6.25 -0.73 -13.14
CA PRO A 34 6.14 -0.46 -11.72
C PRO A 34 4.69 -0.54 -11.26
N HIS A 35 4.46 -1.01 -10.04
CA HIS A 35 3.13 -1.10 -9.48
C HIS A 35 3.09 -0.83 -7.97
N VAL A 36 1.91 -0.49 -7.47
CA VAL A 36 1.66 -0.37 -6.04
C VAL A 36 1.54 -1.77 -5.42
N GLU A 37 2.51 -2.15 -4.59
CA GLU A 37 2.53 -3.45 -3.89
C GLU A 37 1.66 -3.42 -2.64
N GLY A 38 1.52 -2.26 -1.99
CA GLY A 38 0.67 -2.14 -0.81
C GLY A 38 0.75 -0.77 -0.13
N ASN A 39 0.09 -0.67 1.02
CA ASN A 39 0.09 0.53 1.84
C ASN A 39 -0.23 0.20 3.30
N TYR A 40 0.26 1.03 4.22
CA TYR A 40 -0.05 0.92 5.64
C TYR A 40 0.03 2.30 6.31
N GLN A 41 -0.57 2.42 7.49
CA GLN A 41 -0.56 3.66 8.26
C GLN A 41 0.08 3.47 9.63
N PHE A 42 0.62 4.56 10.18
CA PHE A 42 1.07 4.60 11.57
C PHE A 42 0.60 5.89 12.25
N PRO A 43 -0.01 5.82 13.44
CA PRO A 43 -0.44 4.60 14.15
C PRO A 43 -1.48 3.77 13.37
N PRO A 44 -1.56 2.45 13.59
CA PRO A 44 -2.46 1.57 12.86
C PRO A 44 -3.95 1.76 13.24
N THR A 45 -4.24 2.42 14.36
CA THR A 45 -5.59 2.68 14.87
C THR A 45 -6.08 4.11 14.54
N ARG A 46 -7.34 4.41 14.86
CA ARG A 46 -8.05 5.67 14.59
C ARG A 46 -7.42 6.90 15.24
N TRP A 47 -6.38 7.42 14.61
CA TRP A 47 -5.74 8.68 15.00
C TRP A 47 -6.13 9.78 14.03
N ALA A 48 -6.38 10.98 14.58
CA ALA A 48 -6.68 12.16 13.78
C ALA A 48 -5.53 12.51 12.83
N VAL A 49 -4.30 12.29 13.29
CA VAL A 49 -3.07 12.58 12.56
C VAL A 49 -2.27 11.28 12.44
N VAL A 50 -1.95 10.89 11.21
CA VAL A 50 -1.24 9.66 10.88
C VAL A 50 -0.15 9.91 9.85
N ARG A 51 0.75 8.94 9.74
CA ARG A 51 1.63 8.76 8.58
C ARG A 51 1.01 7.72 7.67
N HIS A 52 0.91 8.03 6.39
CA HIS A 52 0.56 7.06 5.35
C HIS A 52 1.84 6.63 4.64
N THR A 53 2.06 5.33 4.55
CA THR A 53 3.17 4.74 3.81
C THR A 53 2.62 4.02 2.59
N LEU A 54 3.15 4.36 1.42
CA LEU A 54 2.82 3.77 0.13
C LEU A 54 4.00 2.91 -0.31
N ARG A 55 3.75 1.67 -0.73
CA ARG A 55 4.78 0.75 -1.24
C ARG A 55 4.66 0.62 -2.74
N VAL A 56 5.76 0.93 -3.42
CA VAL A 56 5.86 0.81 -4.88
C VAL A 56 6.99 -0.16 -5.20
N HIS A 57 6.68 -1.16 -6.01
CA HIS A 57 7.65 -2.12 -6.51
C HIS A 57 7.99 -1.77 -7.96
N VAL A 58 9.28 -1.71 -8.26
CA VAL A 58 9.81 -1.63 -9.63
C VAL A 58 10.31 -3.03 -10.00
N PRO A 59 9.58 -3.80 -10.82
CA PRO A 59 9.96 -5.18 -11.15
C PRO A 59 11.31 -5.29 -11.85
N LYS A 60 11.89 -6.48 -11.85
CA LYS A 60 13.21 -6.76 -12.47
C LYS A 60 13.24 -6.48 -13.97
N ASN A 61 12.13 -6.69 -14.68
CA ASN A 61 12.02 -6.47 -16.13
C ASN A 61 11.50 -5.07 -16.50
N SER A 62 11.36 -4.17 -15.51
CA SER A 62 10.96 -2.78 -15.74
C SER A 62 12.11 -1.97 -16.31
N LYS A 63 11.79 -0.80 -16.87
CA LYS A 63 12.76 0.29 -17.04
C LYS A 63 12.93 1.05 -15.73
N ASP A 64 14.02 1.80 -15.65
CA ASP A 64 14.29 2.71 -14.54
C ASP A 64 13.20 3.77 -14.41
N VAL A 65 12.80 4.06 -13.16
CA VAL A 65 11.79 5.08 -12.85
C VAL A 65 12.48 6.41 -12.61
N SER A 66 12.16 7.42 -13.41
CA SER A 66 12.70 8.78 -13.25
C SER A 66 11.87 9.63 -12.30
N GLN A 67 10.56 9.44 -12.30
CA GLN A 67 9.63 10.23 -11.49
C GLN A 67 8.43 9.40 -11.02
N LEU A 68 7.89 9.76 -9.86
CA LEU A 68 6.59 9.30 -9.38
C LEU A 68 5.67 10.49 -9.11
N ASN A 69 4.41 10.35 -9.50
CA ASN A 69 3.34 11.30 -9.21
C ASN A 69 2.33 10.62 -8.31
N ILE A 70 1.98 11.28 -7.21
CA ILE A 70 1.04 10.79 -6.21
C ILE A 70 -0.07 11.81 -6.06
N GLU A 71 -1.29 11.44 -6.44
CA GLU A 71 -2.48 12.25 -6.21
C GLU A 71 -3.02 11.97 -4.82
N VAL A 72 -3.00 13.00 -3.98
CA VAL A 72 -3.50 12.98 -2.61
C VAL A 72 -5.02 13.19 -2.63
N PRO A 73 -5.81 12.29 -2.02
CA PRO A 73 -7.26 12.39 -2.05
C PRO A 73 -7.78 13.61 -1.28
N SER A 74 -8.91 14.15 -1.71
CA SER A 74 -9.62 15.23 -1.02
C SER A 74 -10.19 14.83 0.35
N THR A 75 -10.22 13.52 0.65
CA THR A 75 -10.74 13.01 1.92
C THR A 75 -9.81 13.29 3.09
N VAL A 76 -8.53 13.61 2.84
CA VAL A 76 -7.55 13.97 3.88
C VAL A 76 -7.10 15.41 3.76
N ARG A 77 -6.63 15.97 4.87
CA ARG A 77 -5.79 17.18 4.85
C ARG A 77 -4.35 16.76 5.08
N TRP A 78 -3.43 17.42 4.42
CA TRP A 78 -2.00 17.14 4.52
C TRP A 78 -1.23 18.45 4.51
N SER A 79 0.04 18.38 4.88
CA SER A 79 0.94 19.53 4.94
C SER A 79 1.40 19.96 3.55
N ASP A 80 1.62 21.25 3.35
CA ASP A 80 2.33 21.80 2.19
C ASP A 80 3.86 21.84 2.39
N ASP A 81 4.37 21.14 3.41
CA ASP A 81 5.80 20.97 3.66
C ASP A 81 6.35 19.75 2.90
N THR A 82 7.34 19.98 2.03
CA THR A 82 8.04 18.93 1.30
C THR A 82 8.82 17.98 2.21
N ASN A 83 9.20 18.41 3.43
CA ASN A 83 9.91 17.58 4.41
C ASN A 83 9.02 16.49 5.03
N ASP A 84 7.70 16.61 4.88
CA ASP A 84 6.73 15.59 5.32
C ASP A 84 6.66 14.40 4.37
N VAL A 85 7.30 14.49 3.20
CA VAL A 85 7.41 13.39 2.26
C VAL A 85 8.83 12.81 2.30
N VAL A 86 8.93 11.53 2.64
CA VAL A 86 10.21 10.82 2.70
C VAL A 86 10.15 9.58 1.83
N VAL A 87 11.17 9.38 1.00
CA VAL A 87 11.29 8.19 0.14
C VAL A 87 12.49 7.38 0.57
N ASN A 88 12.24 6.10 0.88
CA ASN A 88 13.25 5.13 1.26
C ASN A 88 13.14 3.89 0.38
N LYS A 89 14.20 3.09 0.34
CA LYS A 89 14.11 1.70 -0.06
C LYS A 89 13.53 0.86 1.07
N GLU A 90 13.06 -0.34 0.77
CA GLU A 90 12.54 -1.30 1.76
C GLU A 90 13.54 -1.61 2.88
N ASN A 91 14.86 -1.55 2.61
CA ASN A 91 15.91 -1.72 3.61
C ASN A 91 16.16 -0.47 4.50
N GLY A 92 15.33 0.58 4.37
CA GLY A 92 15.45 1.83 5.10
C GLY A 92 16.47 2.83 4.55
N GLN A 93 17.17 2.51 3.45
CA GLN A 93 18.08 3.45 2.81
C GLN A 93 17.31 4.60 2.18
N LYS A 94 17.58 5.84 2.62
CA LYS A 94 16.98 7.04 2.05
C LYS A 94 17.39 7.22 0.58
N ILE A 95 16.43 7.56 -0.28
CA ILE A 95 16.67 7.90 -1.68
C ILE A 95 16.70 9.41 -1.84
N ASN A 96 17.73 9.90 -2.54
CA ASN A 96 17.80 11.32 -2.87
C ASN A 96 16.74 11.66 -3.92
N THR A 97 15.75 12.44 -3.49
CA THR A 97 14.56 12.76 -4.29
C THR A 97 14.24 14.23 -4.10
N ASN A 98 14.01 14.93 -5.20
CA ASN A 98 13.47 16.27 -5.18
C ASN A 98 11.94 16.18 -5.09
N VAL A 99 11.39 16.67 -3.99
CA VAL A 99 9.95 16.66 -3.73
C VAL A 99 9.38 18.02 -4.11
N SER A 100 8.36 18.02 -4.94
CA SER A 100 7.59 19.22 -5.27
C SER A 100 6.10 18.97 -5.07
N LEU A 101 5.39 19.99 -4.59
CA LEU A 101 3.96 19.92 -4.30
C LEU A 101 3.23 20.84 -5.26
N ASN A 102 2.27 20.28 -6.00
CA ASN A 102 1.42 21.04 -6.92
C ASN A 102 -0.05 20.75 -6.61
N GLY A 103 -0.64 21.59 -5.75
CA GLY A 103 -2.02 21.41 -5.29
C GLY A 103 -2.20 20.12 -4.50
N LYS A 104 -2.84 19.12 -5.11
CA LYS A 104 -3.04 17.79 -4.51
C LYS A 104 -2.10 16.72 -5.07
N THR A 105 -1.13 17.10 -5.86
CA THR A 105 -0.17 16.18 -6.46
C THR A 105 1.19 16.36 -5.83
N ILE A 106 1.76 15.27 -5.34
CA ILE A 106 3.17 15.20 -4.93
C ILE A 106 3.95 14.65 -6.12
N LEU A 107 4.90 15.42 -6.62
CA LEU A 107 5.85 14.99 -7.64
C LEU A 107 7.18 14.66 -6.97
N LEU A 108 7.61 13.42 -7.14
CA LEU A 108 8.88 12.87 -6.69
C LEU A 108 9.79 12.72 -7.90
N ALA A 109 10.75 13.63 -8.05
CA ALA A 109 11.77 13.54 -9.09
C ALA A 109 13.04 12.95 -8.50
N PHE A 110 13.43 11.76 -8.94
CA PHE A 110 14.63 11.10 -8.41
C PHE A 110 15.89 11.73 -8.99
N ALA A 111 16.86 12.04 -8.12
CA ALA A 111 18.15 12.60 -8.56
C ALA A 111 18.93 11.59 -9.43
N GLU A 112 18.82 10.32 -9.07
CA GLU A 112 19.27 9.17 -9.86
C GLU A 112 18.05 8.28 -10.13
N PRO A 113 17.81 7.82 -11.37
CA PRO A 113 16.68 6.95 -11.68
C PRO A 113 16.65 5.70 -10.79
N VAL A 114 15.47 5.31 -10.34
CA VAL A 114 15.29 4.11 -9.52
C VAL A 114 15.41 2.89 -10.42
N ALA A 115 16.45 2.10 -10.19
CA ALA A 115 16.72 0.90 -10.95
C ALA A 115 15.64 -0.19 -10.75
N PRO A 116 15.47 -1.10 -11.73
CA PRO A 116 14.63 -2.29 -11.63
C PRO A 116 14.99 -3.15 -10.42
N ASN A 117 14.04 -4.00 -10.01
CA ASN A 117 14.16 -4.84 -8.81
C ASN A 117 14.36 -4.02 -7.52
N THR A 118 13.72 -2.86 -7.43
CA THR A 118 13.76 -1.99 -6.25
C THR A 118 12.37 -1.84 -5.66
N LYS A 119 12.27 -1.95 -4.34
CA LYS A 119 11.07 -1.62 -3.57
C LYS A 119 11.23 -0.30 -2.85
N LEU A 120 10.26 0.57 -3.03
CA LEU A 120 10.20 1.91 -2.48
C LEU A 120 9.15 1.98 -1.39
N GLU A 121 9.49 2.64 -0.29
CA GLU A 121 8.55 3.08 0.74
C GLU A 121 8.48 4.61 0.73
N ILE A 122 7.28 5.12 0.47
CA ILE A 122 7.00 6.56 0.42
C ILE A 122 6.14 6.91 1.63
N ASP A 123 6.75 7.60 2.58
CA ASP A 123 6.10 8.11 3.78
C ASP A 123 5.56 9.51 3.53
N ILE A 124 4.27 9.71 3.79
CA ILE A 124 3.62 11.02 3.84
C ILE A 124 3.18 11.25 5.29
N LYS A 125 3.81 12.20 5.96
CA LYS A 125 3.62 12.51 7.38
C LYS A 125 2.50 13.52 7.59
N ASN A 126 2.07 13.64 8.84
CA ASN A 126 1.13 14.65 9.31
C ASN A 126 -0.21 14.67 8.55
N ILE A 127 -0.65 13.52 8.03
CA ILE A 127 -1.93 13.36 7.36
C ILE A 127 -3.05 13.45 8.38
N LYS A 128 -3.94 14.42 8.22
CA LYS A 128 -5.17 14.53 8.98
C LYS A 128 -6.29 13.78 8.26
N GLN A 129 -6.72 12.66 8.81
CA GLN A 129 -7.73 11.80 8.21
C GLN A 129 -9.07 11.87 8.95
N PRO A 130 -10.20 11.61 8.25
CA PRO A 130 -11.51 11.56 8.89
C PRO A 130 -11.66 10.28 9.74
N PHE A 131 -12.53 10.34 10.74
CA PHE A 131 -12.82 9.18 11.60
C PHE A 131 -13.90 8.26 11.05
N LEU A 132 -14.68 8.75 10.07
CA LEU A 132 -15.86 8.08 9.51
C LEU A 132 -15.87 8.24 7.98
N GLY A 133 -16.53 7.30 7.31
CA GLY A 133 -16.71 7.31 5.86
C GLY A 133 -15.64 6.54 5.10
N ASN A 134 -15.51 6.84 3.81
CA ASN A 134 -14.57 6.16 2.92
C ASN A 134 -13.14 6.59 3.26
N GLY A 135 -12.25 5.60 3.41
CA GLY A 135 -10.85 5.87 3.63
C GLY A 135 -10.15 6.49 2.40
N PRO A 136 -8.99 7.11 2.59
CA PRO A 136 -8.25 7.76 1.53
C PRO A 136 -7.80 6.78 0.45
N VAL A 137 -7.91 7.23 -0.81
CA VAL A 137 -7.43 6.51 -1.99
C VAL A 137 -6.45 7.41 -2.73
N TYR A 138 -5.19 7.01 -2.76
CA TYR A 138 -4.14 7.68 -3.53
C TYR A 138 -4.05 7.05 -4.92
N TYR A 139 -3.88 7.88 -5.95
CA TYR A 139 -3.58 7.42 -7.30
C TYR A 139 -2.10 7.66 -7.59
N LEU A 140 -1.41 6.62 -8.07
CA LEU A 140 0.02 6.68 -8.33
C LEU A 140 0.26 6.49 -9.82
N SER A 141 1.17 7.30 -10.36
CA SER A 141 1.69 7.15 -11.71
C SER A 141 3.20 7.34 -11.73
N ALA A 142 3.85 6.78 -12.75
CA ALA A 142 5.29 6.78 -12.91
C ALA A 142 5.68 7.25 -14.30
N ASN A 143 6.84 7.92 -14.39
CA ASN A 143 7.52 8.17 -15.64
C ASN A 143 8.78 7.31 -15.69
N LEU A 144 8.97 6.63 -16.82
CA LEU A 144 10.09 5.73 -17.05
C LEU A 144 11.14 6.42 -17.92
N ILE A 145 12.41 6.05 -17.75
CA ILE A 145 13.48 6.54 -18.63
C ILE A 145 13.20 6.15 -20.08
N GLY A 146 13.37 7.12 -20.98
CA GLY A 146 13.11 6.96 -22.42
C GLY A 146 11.62 6.95 -22.79
N SER A 147 10.75 7.45 -21.91
CA SER A 147 9.32 7.66 -22.18
C SER A 147 8.86 8.97 -21.55
N ASP A 148 8.22 9.83 -22.36
CA ASP A 148 7.57 11.04 -21.86
C ASP A 148 6.15 10.78 -21.31
N ALA A 149 5.66 9.55 -21.44
CA ALA A 149 4.35 9.16 -20.95
C ALA A 149 4.36 8.98 -19.42
N THR A 150 3.34 9.55 -18.77
CA THR A 150 2.99 9.26 -17.38
C THR A 150 2.06 8.05 -17.33
N ILE A 151 2.51 6.97 -16.70
CA ILE A 151 1.84 5.67 -16.70
C ILE A 151 1.18 5.46 -15.33
N PRO A 152 -0.13 5.17 -15.24
CA PRO A 152 -0.76 4.82 -13.97
C PRO A 152 -0.23 3.46 -13.48
N ILE A 153 0.28 3.42 -12.24
CA ILE A 153 0.91 2.24 -11.64
C ILE A 153 0.05 1.60 -10.53
N GLY A 154 -1.08 2.22 -10.20
CA GLY A 154 -2.05 1.65 -9.28
C GLY A 154 -2.57 2.65 -8.25
N VAL A 155 -3.16 2.09 -7.20
CA VAL A 155 -3.82 2.86 -6.15
C VAL A 155 -3.46 2.31 -4.77
N ALA A 156 -3.26 3.20 -3.81
CA ALA A 156 -3.11 2.84 -2.41
C ALA A 156 -4.38 3.23 -1.64
N ARG A 157 -5.05 2.24 -1.05
CA ARG A 157 -6.35 2.41 -0.40
C ARG A 157 -6.23 2.14 1.08
N PHE A 158 -6.55 3.13 1.90
CA PHE A 158 -6.57 3.01 3.35
C PHE A 158 -7.98 2.68 3.81
N ARG A 159 -8.10 1.74 4.75
CA ARG A 159 -9.39 1.40 5.36
C ARG A 159 -9.52 2.13 6.69
N ILE A 160 -10.59 2.90 6.83
CA ILE A 160 -11.02 3.41 8.14
C ILE A 160 -11.91 2.33 8.72
N SER A 161 -11.38 1.50 9.62
CA SER A 161 -12.19 0.44 10.25
C SER A 161 -13.28 1.07 11.13
N PRO A 162 -14.53 0.55 11.12
CA PRO A 162 -15.64 0.96 11.99
C PRO A 162 -15.35 0.74 13.49
#